data_AF-A0A8V0XKA4-F1
#
_entry.id   AF-A0A8V0XKA4-F1
#
_cell.length_a   1.000
_cell.length_b   1.000
_cell.length_c   1.000
_cell.angle_alpha   90.00
_cell.angle_beta   90.00
_cell.angle_gamma   90.00
#
_symmetry.space_group_name_H-M   'P 1'
#
loop_
_entity.id
_entity.type
_entity.pdbx_description
1 polymer ?
#
loop_
_entity_poly.entity_id
_entity_poly.type
_entity_poly.pdbx_seq_one_letter_code
_entity_poly.pdbx_strand_id
1 'polypeptide(L)'
;MPVVWPTLLDLSRDECKRILRKLELEAYAGVISALRAQGDLTKEKKDLLGELSKVLSISTERHRAEVRRAVNDERLTTIAHNIFQNKRTVCPEVSNFKRTRYYNPGKVQL
;
A
#
# COMPACT_ATOMS: atom_id res chain seq x y z
N MET A 1 33.06 -27.55 14.97
CA MET A 1 31.58 -27.69 14.83
C MET A 1 31.28 -27.88 13.36
N PRO A 2 30.49 -28.89 12.95
CA PRO A 2 30.16 -29.08 11.54
C PRO A 2 29.33 -27.89 11.03
N VAL A 3 29.61 -27.47 9.80
CA VAL A 3 28.91 -26.38 9.11
C VAL A 3 27.53 -26.90 8.69
N VAL A 4 26.51 -26.61 9.51
CA VAL A 4 25.13 -26.97 9.21
C VAL A 4 24.61 -25.94 8.20
N TRP A 5 24.67 -26.29 6.92
CA TRP A 5 23.90 -25.58 5.89
C TRP A 5 22.42 -25.67 6.27
N PRO A 6 21.60 -24.63 6.08
CA PRO A 6 20.19 -24.70 6.47
C PRO A 6 19.54 -25.81 5.67
N THR A 7 19.25 -26.92 6.35
CA THR A 7 18.45 -28.01 5.80
C THR A 7 17.13 -27.43 5.36
N LEU A 8 16.69 -27.81 4.15
CA LEU A 8 15.36 -27.46 3.66
C LEU A 8 14.37 -27.81 4.78
N LEU A 9 13.64 -26.80 5.28
CA LEU A 9 12.65 -27.00 6.33
C LEU A 9 11.62 -28.02 5.84
N ASP A 10 11.15 -28.88 6.74
CA ASP A 10 10.07 -29.85 6.48
C ASP A 10 8.72 -29.12 6.31
N LEU A 11 8.59 -28.36 5.22
CA LEU A 11 7.38 -27.64 4.83
C LEU A 11 6.72 -28.37 3.68
N SER A 12 5.42 -28.60 3.80
CA SER A 12 4.62 -29.08 2.69
C SER A 12 4.56 -28.03 1.58
N ARG A 13 4.35 -28.49 0.34
CA ARG A 13 4.21 -27.60 -0.82
C ARG A 13 3.08 -26.57 -0.64
N ASP A 14 2.01 -26.93 0.07
CA ASP A 14 0.88 -26.04 0.29
C ASP A 14 1.15 -25.01 1.39
N GLU A 15 1.94 -25.34 2.40
CA GLU A 15 2.47 -24.36 3.36
C GLU A 15 3.39 -23.35 2.66
N CYS A 16 4.30 -23.81 1.80
CA CYS A 16 5.16 -22.93 1.01
C CYS A 16 4.35 -21.95 0.14
N LYS A 17 3.27 -22.40 -0.51
CA LYS A 17 2.39 -21.51 -1.29
C LYS A 17 1.69 -20.47 -0.40
N ARG A 18 1.20 -20.88 0.78
CA ARG A 18 0.55 -19.96 1.74
C ARG A 18 1.53 -18.91 2.26
N ILE A 19 2.75 -19.34 2.59
CA ILE A 19 3.83 -18.45 3.04
C ILE A 19 4.20 -17.48 1.91
N LEU A 20 4.41 -17.97 0.69
CA LEU A 20 4.69 -17.11 -0.47
C LEU A 20 3.58 -16.07 -0.66
N ARG A 21 2.31 -16.48 -0.63
CA ARG A 21 1.20 -15.54 -0.80
C ARG A 21 1.14 -14.49 0.31
N LYS A 22 1.46 -14.88 1.54
CA LYS A 22 1.58 -13.94 2.67
C LYS A 22 2.69 -12.92 2.42
N LEU A 23 3.87 -13.39 2.00
CA LEU A 23 5.03 -12.53 1.70
C LEU A 23 4.74 -11.54 0.56
N GLU A 24 4.07 -11.97 -0.51
CA GLU A 24 3.68 -11.09 -1.62
C GLU A 24 2.77 -9.95 -1.15
N LEU A 25 1.76 -10.28 -0.34
CA LEU A 25 0.80 -9.30 0.19
C LEU A 25 1.47 -8.32 1.16
N GLU A 26 2.34 -8.82 2.05
CA GLU A 26 3.08 -8.00 3.00
C GLU A 26 4.09 -7.08 2.30
N ALA A 27 4.81 -7.59 1.30
CA ALA A 27 5.73 -6.80 0.49
C ALA A 27 4.99 -5.64 -0.22
N TYR A 28 3.85 -5.94 -0.84
CA TYR A 28 3.05 -4.91 -1.52
C TYR A 28 2.52 -3.86 -0.55
N ALA A 29 1.97 -4.28 0.60
CA ALA A 29 1.50 -3.38 1.64
C ALA A 29 2.64 -2.51 2.21
N GLY A 30 3.83 -3.07 2.37
CA GLY A 30 5.04 -2.36 2.80
C GLY A 30 5.42 -1.25 1.82
N VAL A 31 5.48 -1.56 0.51
CA VAL A 31 5.80 -0.57 -0.53
C VAL A 31 4.78 0.56 -0.55
N ILE A 32 3.48 0.25 -0.50
CA ILE A 32 2.42 1.28 -0.45
C ILE A 32 2.61 2.21 0.76
N SER A 33 2.94 1.63 1.93
CA SER A 33 3.14 2.39 3.17
C SER A 33 4.36 3.30 3.08
N ALA A 34 5.47 2.82 2.51
CA ALA A 34 6.68 3.60 2.29
C ALA A 34 6.44 4.75 1.30
N LEU A 35 5.80 4.47 0.16
CA LEU A 35 5.49 5.49 -0.84
C LEU A 35 4.54 6.56 -0.30
N ARG A 36 3.61 6.18 0.58
CA ARG A 36 2.72 7.11 1.27
C ARG A 36 3.45 7.97 2.31
N ALA A 37 4.35 7.38 3.10
CA ALA A 37 5.20 8.12 4.03
C ALA A 37 6.14 9.11 3.32
N GLN A 38 6.48 8.83 2.05
CA GLN A 38 7.23 9.75 1.18
C GLN A 38 6.40 10.93 0.64
N GLY A 39 5.11 11.02 0.95
CA GLY A 39 4.21 12.08 0.47
C GLY A 39 3.37 11.70 -0.74
N ASP A 40 3.15 12.65 -1.65
CA ASP A 40 2.19 12.48 -2.74
C ASP A 40 2.61 11.43 -3.78
N LEU A 41 1.61 10.82 -4.40
CA LEU A 41 1.78 9.81 -5.43
C LEU A 41 2.03 10.48 -6.80
N THR A 42 3.26 10.40 -7.30
CA THR A 42 3.62 10.86 -8.64
C THR A 42 3.26 9.82 -9.70
N LYS A 43 3.25 10.22 -10.99
CA LYS A 43 3.02 9.31 -12.12
C LYS A 43 3.99 8.13 -12.11
N GLU A 44 5.27 8.41 -11.88
CA GLU A 44 6.34 7.40 -11.78
C GLU A 44 6.07 6.36 -10.68
N LYS A 45 5.66 6.80 -9.48
CA LYS A 45 5.30 5.90 -8.39
C LYS A 45 4.08 5.03 -8.74
N LYS A 46 3.11 5.58 -9.49
CA LYS A 46 1.92 4.84 -9.93
C LYS A 46 2.27 3.78 -10.97
N ASP A 47 3.12 4.12 -11.93
CA ASP A 47 3.56 3.18 -12.97
C ASP A 47 4.38 2.03 -12.34
N LEU A 48 5.26 2.35 -11.38
CA LEU A 48 5.99 1.35 -10.58
C LEU A 48 5.04 0.42 -9.80
N LEU A 49 4.01 0.95 -9.15
CA LEU A 49 3.01 0.15 -8.44
C LEU A 49 2.19 -0.74 -9.38
N GLY A 50 1.98 -0.29 -10.62
CA GLY A 50 1.35 -1.06 -11.68
C GLY A 50 2.18 -2.30 -12.02
N GLU A 51 3.46 -2.13 -12.30
CA GLU A 51 4.36 -3.27 -12.59
C GLU A 51 4.55 -4.18 -11.37
N LEU A 52 4.70 -3.62 -10.17
CA LEU A 52 4.82 -4.40 -8.94
C LEU A 52 3.57 -5.26 -8.66
N SER A 53 2.37 -4.72 -8.96
CA SER A 53 1.12 -5.47 -8.78
C SER A 53 1.02 -6.69 -9.70
N LYS A 54 1.59 -6.60 -10.91
CA LYS A 54 1.65 -7.72 -11.86
C LYS A 54 2.61 -8.79 -11.38
N VAL A 55 3.81 -8.40 -10.95
CA VAL A 55 4.86 -9.33 -10.48
C VAL A 55 4.40 -10.09 -9.23
N LEU A 56 3.74 -9.40 -8.29
CA LEU A 56 3.28 -9.98 -7.02
C LEU A 56 1.85 -10.57 -7.09
N SER A 57 1.27 -10.68 -8.29
CA SER A 57 -0.09 -11.22 -8.49
C SER A 57 -1.15 -10.58 -7.57
N ILE A 58 -1.14 -9.25 -7.51
CA ILE A 58 -2.05 -8.43 -6.69
C ILE A 58 -3.24 -8.01 -7.54
N SER A 59 -4.45 -8.33 -7.09
CA SER A 59 -5.67 -7.88 -7.77
C SER A 59 -5.85 -6.36 -7.66
N THR A 60 -6.56 -5.78 -8.62
CA THR A 60 -6.89 -4.35 -8.62
C THR A 60 -7.72 -3.95 -7.39
N GLU A 61 -8.56 -4.86 -6.88
CA GLU A 61 -9.33 -4.68 -5.66
C GLU A 61 -8.42 -4.62 -4.42
N ARG A 62 -7.44 -5.53 -4.34
CA ARG A 62 -6.46 -5.55 -3.25
C ARG A 62 -5.60 -4.30 -3.26
N HIS A 63 -5.13 -3.87 -4.44
CA HIS A 63 -4.41 -2.60 -4.60
C HIS A 63 -5.23 -1.42 -4.06
N ARG A 64 -6.50 -1.29 -4.46
CA ARG A 64 -7.40 -0.21 -3.98
C ARG A 64 -7.61 -0.27 -2.46
N ALA A 65 -7.70 -1.47 -1.88
CA ALA A 65 -7.82 -1.64 -0.44
C ALA A 65 -6.57 -1.18 0.31
N GLU A 66 -5.36 -1.56 -0.17
CA GLU A 66 -4.10 -1.13 0.44
C GLU A 66 -3.87 0.38 0.32
N VAL A 67 -4.26 0.99 -0.80
CA VAL A 67 -4.20 2.46 -0.96
C VAL A 67 -5.11 3.15 0.05
N ARG A 68 -6.36 2.68 0.23
CA ARG A 68 -7.26 3.25 1.25
C ARG A 68 -6.72 3.07 2.66
N ARG A 69 -6.15 1.91 2.98
CA ARG A 69 -5.50 1.64 4.28
C ARG A 69 -4.38 2.65 4.54
N ALA A 70 -3.45 2.81 3.61
CA ALA A 70 -2.30 3.70 3.80
C ALA A 70 -2.70 5.19 3.83
N VAL A 71 -3.74 5.59 3.09
CA VAL A 71 -4.27 6.95 3.14
C VAL A 71 -4.88 7.28 4.50
N ASN A 72 -5.54 6.30 5.13
CA ASN A 72 -6.18 6.46 6.43
C ASN A 72 -5.25 6.20 7.63
N ASP A 73 -4.01 5.80 7.38
CA ASP A 73 -3.03 5.59 8.45
C ASP A 73 -2.49 6.95 8.94
N GLU A 74 -2.89 7.30 10.16
CA GLU A 74 -2.50 8.56 10.81
C GLU A 74 -0.97 8.65 10.96
N ARG A 75 -0.30 7.54 11.28
CA ARG A 75 1.16 7.53 11.48
C ARG A 75 1.89 7.85 10.19
N LEU A 76 1.48 7.23 9.08
CA LEU A 76 2.09 7.50 7.77
C LEU A 76 1.87 8.95 7.34
N THR A 77 0.70 9.51 7.65
CA THR A 77 0.36 10.90 7.35
C THR A 77 1.21 11.87 8.18
N THR A 78 1.42 11.59 9.47
CA THR A 78 2.33 12.37 10.33
C THR A 78 3.78 12.29 9.86
N ILE A 79 4.27 11.12 9.45
CA ILE A 79 5.62 10.95 8.91
C ILE A 79 5.79 11.78 7.64
N ALA A 80 4.85 11.69 6.70
CA ALA A 80 4.89 12.46 5.46
C ALA A 80 4.88 13.98 5.72
N HIS A 81 4.09 14.44 6.68
CA HIS A 81 4.06 15.84 7.10
C HIS A 81 5.41 16.31 7.65
N ASN A 82 6.02 15.55 8.55
CA ASN A 82 7.25 15.95 9.24
C ASN A 82 8.48 15.88 8.34
N ILE A 83 8.56 14.90 7.42
CA ILE A 83 9.71 14.76 6.52
C ILE A 83 9.67 15.79 5.39
N PHE A 84 8.50 16.01 4.77
CA PHE A 84 8.40 16.81 3.55
C PHE A 84 7.82 18.22 3.77
N GLN A 85 7.50 18.60 5.02
CA GLN A 85 6.96 19.93 5.42
C GLN A 85 5.85 20.47 4.51
N ASN A 86 5.09 19.58 3.88
CA ASN A 86 4.07 19.97 2.94
C ASN A 86 2.84 20.39 3.76
N LYS A 87 2.64 21.68 3.99
CA LYS A 87 1.43 22.23 4.64
C LYS A 87 0.10 21.82 3.97
N ARG A 88 0.15 21.12 2.83
CA ARG A 88 -1.00 20.51 2.14
C ARG A 88 -1.31 19.07 2.55
N THR A 89 -0.42 18.34 3.23
CA THR A 89 -0.69 16.95 3.65
C THR A 89 -1.51 16.86 4.94
N VAL A 90 -1.61 17.96 5.68
CA VAL A 90 -2.64 18.16 6.70
C VAL A 90 -3.70 19.04 6.08
N CYS A 91 -4.72 18.43 5.47
CA CYS A 91 -5.91 19.16 5.08
C CYS A 91 -6.47 19.86 6.33
N PRO A 92 -6.75 21.18 6.31
CA PRO A 92 -7.59 21.82 7.34
C PRO A 92 -9.02 21.21 7.39
N GLU A 93 -9.35 20.34 6.42
CA GLU A 93 -10.66 19.72 6.23
C GLU A 93 -10.88 18.41 6.99
N VAL A 94 -9.94 17.91 7.80
CA VAL A 94 -10.22 16.66 8.57
C VAL A 94 -11.34 16.85 9.62
N SER A 95 -11.71 18.10 9.93
CA SER A 95 -12.90 18.42 10.75
C SER A 95 -14.22 18.48 9.94
N ASN A 96 -14.17 18.63 8.61
CA ASN A 96 -15.37 18.79 7.75
C ASN A 96 -15.55 17.68 6.70
N PHE A 97 -14.54 16.84 6.43
CA PHE A 97 -14.56 15.87 5.32
C PHE A 97 -15.07 14.47 5.68
N LYS A 98 -15.53 14.24 6.92
CA LYS A 98 -16.33 13.04 7.22
C LYS A 98 -17.68 13.02 6.48
N ARG A 99 -18.03 14.04 5.69
CA ARG A 99 -19.39 14.23 5.15
C ARG A 99 -19.56 14.06 3.63
N THR A 100 -18.51 13.95 2.81
CA THR A 100 -18.70 13.90 1.35
C THR A 100 -17.73 12.97 0.62
N ARG A 101 -18.28 12.02 -0.13
CA ARG A 101 -17.67 11.25 -1.25
C ARG A 101 -17.06 9.88 -0.96
N TYR A 102 -17.95 8.88 -0.82
CA TYR A 102 -17.77 7.60 -1.51
C TYR A 102 -19.07 7.21 -2.26
N TYR A 103 -19.67 8.12 -3.02
CA TYR A 103 -20.73 7.85 -4.01
C TYR A 103 -20.91 9.09 -4.90
N ASN A 104 -20.98 8.92 -6.22
CA ASN A 104 -21.38 9.99 -7.14
C ASN A 104 -22.50 9.42 -8.02
N PRO A 105 -23.78 9.57 -7.65
CA PRO A 105 -24.90 9.24 -8.52
C PRO A 105 -25.13 10.46 -9.43
N GLY A 106 -24.75 10.36 -10.71
CA GLY A 106 -25.28 11.26 -11.74
C GLY A 106 -24.47 12.52 -12.07
N LYS A 107 -23.31 12.38 -12.71
CA LYS A 107 -22.88 13.40 -13.69
C LYS A 107 -22.67 12.79 -15.07
N VAL A 108 -23.73 12.94 -15.85
CA VAL A 108 -23.77 13.01 -17.31
C VAL A 108 -23.27 14.41 -17.74
N GLN A 109 -22.68 14.48 -18.94
CA GLN A 109 -22.39 15.65 -19.80
C GLN A 109 -21.28 16.63 -19.39
N LEU A 110 -20.27 16.78 -20.25
CA LEU A 110 -20.42 17.38 -21.60
C LEU A 110 -20.10 16.33 -22.68
#